data_AF-A0A7W1E3C1-F1
#
_entry.id   AF-A0A7W1E3C1-F1
#
_cell.length_a   1.000
_cell.length_b   1.000
_cell.length_c   1.000
_cell.angle_alpha   90.00
_cell.angle_beta   90.00
_cell.angle_gamma   90.00
#
_symmetry.space_group_name_H-M   'P 1'
#
loop_
_entity.id
_entity.type
_entity.pdbx_description
1 polymer ?
#
loop_
_entity_poly.entity_id
_entity_poly.type
_entity_poly.pdbx_seq_one_letter_code
_entity_poly.pdbx_strand_id
1 'polypeptide(L)'
;MTVRWPDAVRRARARDGVPFPVALLDSINRSPEAFAGGADDRGSWIRWLLISLLLCPILVGYGIVLGYYWAVVKRTGSMTPRTSMRRRD
;
A
#
# COMPACT_ATOMS: atom_id res chain seq x y z
N MET A 1 4.81 36.47 19.46
CA MET A 1 3.43 35.96 19.25
C MET A 1 3.47 34.45 19.15
N THR A 2 3.05 33.74 20.20
CA THR A 2 2.95 32.27 20.21
C THR A 2 1.57 31.86 19.71
N VAL A 3 1.51 31.27 18.52
CA VAL A 3 0.24 30.79 17.94
C VAL A 3 -0.22 29.57 18.75
N ARG A 4 -1.21 29.78 19.61
CA ARG A 4 -1.80 28.72 20.45
C ARG A 4 -2.87 27.99 19.66
N TRP A 5 -2.47 26.91 18.99
CA TRP A 5 -3.39 26.07 18.24
C TRP A 5 -4.43 25.38 19.17
N PRO A 6 -5.66 25.12 18.70
CA PRO A 6 -6.69 24.40 19.46
C PRO A 6 -6.31 22.92 19.71
N ASP A 7 -6.71 22.37 20.86
CA ASP A 7 -6.38 20.99 21.27
C ASP A 7 -6.92 19.91 20.32
N ALA A 8 -7.97 20.22 19.55
CA ALA A 8 -8.50 19.34 18.51
C ALA A 8 -7.49 19.14 17.36
N VAL A 9 -6.77 20.19 16.97
CA VAL A 9 -5.76 20.15 15.89
C VAL A 9 -4.51 19.40 16.35
N ARG A 10 -4.10 19.57 17.61
CA ARG A 10 -3.01 18.77 18.22
C ARG A 10 -3.35 17.28 18.25
N ARG A 11 -4.58 16.93 18.62
CA ARG A 11 -5.04 15.53 18.67
C ARG A 11 -5.24 14.92 17.29
N ALA A 12 -5.67 15.69 16.29
CA ALA A 12 -5.77 15.24 14.90
C ALA A 12 -4.39 14.89 14.32
N ARG A 13 -3.41 15.77 14.53
CA ARG A 13 -2.02 15.54 14.07
C ARG A 13 -1.35 14.33 14.70
N ALA A 14 -1.80 13.90 15.89
CA ALA A 14 -1.31 12.69 16.55
C ALA A 14 -1.95 11.39 16.04
N ARG A 15 -3.03 11.47 15.26
CA ARG A 15 -3.75 10.30 14.72
C ARG A 15 -3.28 9.91 13.33
N ASP A 16 -2.68 10.84 12.61
CA ASP A 16 -2.10 10.58 11.31
C ASP A 16 -0.79 9.80 11.54
N GLY A 17 -0.88 8.47 11.42
CA GLY A 17 0.27 7.59 11.50
C GLY A 17 1.37 8.06 10.54
N VAL A 18 2.63 7.94 10.95
CA VAL A 18 3.76 8.35 10.13
C VAL A 18 3.73 7.54 8.83
N PRO A 19 3.71 8.18 7.65
CA PRO A 19 3.67 7.45 6.40
C PRO A 19 4.91 6.58 6.27
N PHE A 20 4.71 5.40 5.68
CA PHE A 20 5.69 4.31 5.67
C PHE A 20 7.11 4.72 5.22
N PRO A 21 7.30 5.57 4.17
CA PRO A 21 8.62 6.06 3.78
C PRO A 21 9.29 6.95 4.84
N VAL A 22 8.50 7.73 5.57
CA VAL A 22 9.00 8.62 6.64
C VAL A 22 9.39 7.79 7.87
N ALA A 23 8.65 6.74 8.19
CA ALA A 23 9.03 5.81 9.25
C ALA A 23 10.34 5.06 8.94
N LEU A 24 10.56 4.68 7.67
CA LEU A 24 11.82 4.09 7.22
C LEU A 24 12.98 5.09 7.35
N LEU A 25 12.80 6.34 6.91
CA LEU A 25 13.82 7.37 7.01
C LEU A 25 14.14 7.73 8.47
N ASP A 26 13.13 7.81 9.34
CA ASP A 26 13.31 8.02 10.78
C ASP A 26 14.10 6.87 11.41
N SER A 27 13.82 5.62 11.02
CA SER A 27 14.55 4.45 11.51
C SER A 27 16.01 4.43 11.06
N ILE A 28 16.29 4.92 9.84
CA ILE A 28 17.66 5.08 9.32
C ILE A 28 18.39 6.23 10.03
N ASN A 29 17.73 7.31 10.42
CA ASN A 29 18.39 8.45 11.04
C ASN A 29 18.52 8.34 12.57
N ARG A 30 17.75 7.47 13.23
CA ARG A 30 17.86 7.24 14.67
C ARG A 30 19.12 6.48 15.07
N SER A 31 19.63 6.81 16.24
CA SER A 31 20.71 6.06 16.86
C SER A 31 20.22 4.67 17.31
N PRO A 32 21.10 3.66 17.33
CA PRO A 32 20.73 2.31 17.78
C PRO A 32 20.19 2.27 19.21
N GLU A 33 20.64 3.17 20.10
CA GLU A 33 20.20 3.18 21.50
C GLU A 33 18.72 3.58 21.67
N ALA A 34 18.11 4.16 20.63
CA ALA A 34 16.67 4.49 20.62
C ALA A 34 15.78 3.26 20.38
N PHE A 35 16.35 2.10 20.04
CA PHE A 35 15.63 0.86 19.79
C PHE A 35 15.77 -0.08 21.00
N ALA A 36 14.69 -0.78 21.35
CA ALA A 36 14.65 -1.62 22.54
C ALA A 36 15.67 -2.76 22.50
N GLY A 37 15.94 -3.31 21.31
CA GLY A 37 16.99 -4.30 21.09
C GLY A 37 18.27 -3.74 20.45
N GLY A 38 18.49 -2.42 20.53
CA GLY A 38 19.70 -1.80 20.01
C GLY A 38 19.85 -1.89 18.50
N ALA A 39 21.08 -2.16 18.04
CA ALA A 39 21.43 -2.18 16.61
C ALA A 39 20.74 -3.29 15.81
N ASP A 40 20.54 -4.47 16.41
CA ASP A 40 19.93 -5.62 15.73
C ASP A 40 18.43 -5.42 15.49
N ASP A 41 17.75 -4.81 16.48
CA ASP A 41 16.34 -4.45 16.38
C ASP A 41 16.12 -3.37 15.31
N ARG A 42 16.99 -2.34 15.29
CA ARG A 42 16.99 -1.33 14.22
C ARG A 42 17.15 -1.95 12.83
N GLY A 43 18.10 -2.87 12.66
CA GLY A 43 18.33 -3.55 11.38
C GLY A 43 17.12 -4.39 10.94
N SER A 44 16.47 -5.06 11.88
CA SER A 44 15.26 -5.85 11.64
C SER A 44 14.07 -4.97 11.24
N TRP A 45 13.89 -3.84 11.93
CA TRP A 45 12.89 -2.82 11.57
C TRP A 45 13.09 -2.27 10.17
N ILE A 46 14.32 -1.88 9.81
CA ILE A 46 14.63 -1.36 8.48
C ILE A 46 14.33 -2.40 7.40
N ARG A 47 14.72 -3.67 7.60
CA ARG A 47 14.43 -4.76 6.65
C ARG A 47 12.94 -4.98 6.48
N TRP A 48 12.20 -5.04 7.59
CA TRP A 48 10.75 -5.23 7.56
C TRP A 48 10.07 -4.08 6.80
N LEU A 49 10.47 -2.83 7.09
CA LEU A 49 9.95 -1.66 6.41
C LEU A 49 10.30 -1.66 4.91
N LEU A 50 11.52 -2.04 4.52
CA LEU A 50 11.88 -2.14 3.11
C LEU A 50 11.04 -3.18 2.37
N ILE A 51 10.81 -4.35 2.96
CA ILE A 51 9.98 -5.41 2.38
C ILE A 51 8.55 -4.91 2.19
N SER A 52 7.96 -4.29 3.21
CA SER A 52 6.59 -3.77 3.13
C SER A 52 6.44 -2.67 2.07
N LEU A 53 7.43 -1.79 1.93
CA LEU A 53 7.43 -0.72 0.93
C LEU A 53 7.40 -1.27 -0.49
N LEU A 54 8.13 -2.37 -0.75
CA LEU A 54 8.17 -3.02 -2.06
C LEU A 54 6.95 -3.92 -2.30
N LEU A 55 6.49 -4.64 -1.28
CA LEU A 55 5.43 -5.62 -1.41
C LEU A 55 4.04 -4.98 -1.60
N CYS A 56 3.77 -3.86 -0.93
CA CYS A 56 2.49 -3.15 -1.06
C CYS A 56 2.10 -2.81 -2.52
N PRO A 57 2.94 -2.10 -3.31
CA PRO A 57 2.58 -1.76 -4.68
C PRO A 57 2.44 -3.00 -5.58
N ILE A 58 3.19 -4.07 -5.30
CA ILE A 58 3.05 -5.35 -6.01
C ILE A 58 1.67 -5.95 -5.76
N LEU A 59 1.27 -6.07 -4.49
CA LEU A 59 -0.05 -6.62 -4.12
C LEU A 59 -1.19 -5.78 -4.67
N VAL A 60 -1.07 -4.45 -4.59
CA VAL A 60 -2.06 -3.53 -5.17
C VAL A 60 -2.14 -3.73 -6.68
N GLY A 61 -1.00 -3.80 -7.38
CA GLY A 61 -0.95 -4.05 -8.83
C GLY A 61 -1.60 -5.37 -9.21
N TYR A 62 -1.27 -6.46 -8.51
CA TYR A 62 -1.90 -7.76 -8.71
C TYR A 62 -3.41 -7.72 -8.47
N GLY A 63 -3.86 -7.04 -7.41
CA GLY A 63 -5.28 -6.85 -7.11
C GLY A 63 -6.02 -6.12 -8.23
N ILE A 64 -5.42 -5.06 -8.79
CA ILE A 64 -5.99 -4.31 -9.92
C ILE A 64 -6.09 -5.21 -11.16
N VAL A 65 -5.02 -5.91 -11.52
CA VAL A 65 -5.00 -6.81 -12.68
C VAL A 65 -6.03 -7.92 -12.53
N LEU A 66 -6.12 -8.53 -11.34
CA LEU A 66 -7.09 -9.57 -11.06
C LEU A 66 -8.52 -9.03 -11.13
N GLY A 67 -8.78 -7.86 -10.54
CA GLY A 67 -10.07 -7.18 -10.62
C GLY A 67 -10.48 -6.89 -12.06
N TYR A 68 -9.56 -6.39 -12.89
CA TYR A 68 -9.79 -6.14 -14.32
C TYR A 68 -10.13 -7.42 -15.08
N TYR A 69 -9.37 -8.49 -14.86
CA TYR A 69 -9.63 -9.78 -15.49
C TYR A 69 -11.05 -10.28 -15.20
N TRP A 70 -11.49 -10.21 -13.94
CA TRP A 70 -12.81 -10.68 -13.54
C TRP A 70 -13.94 -9.74 -13.98
N ALA A 71 -13.73 -8.43 -13.92
CA ALA A 71 -14.75 -7.45 -14.27
C ALA A 71 -14.95 -7.32 -15.78
N VAL A 72 -13.88 -7.37 -16.57
CA VAL A 72 -13.92 -7.06 -18.01
C VAL A 72 -13.71 -8.33 -18.83
N VAL A 73 -12.54 -8.98 -18.70
CA VAL A 73 -12.15 -10.08 -19.59
C VAL A 73 -13.10 -11.26 -19.47
N LYS A 74 -13.42 -11.70 -18.24
CA LYS A 74 -14.32 -12.82 -18.01
C LYS A 74 -15.74 -12.55 -18.53
N ARG A 75 -16.25 -11.33 -18.34
CA ARG A 75 -17.60 -10.95 -18.80
C ARG A 75 -17.67 -10.90 -20.33
N THR A 76 -16.68 -10.30 -20.98
CA THR A 76 -16.63 -10.20 -22.45
C THR A 76 -16.38 -11.55 -23.11
N GLY A 77 -15.58 -12.44 -22.50
CA GLY A 77 -15.31 -13.78 -23.02
C GLY A 77 -16.52 -14.73 -22.99
N SER A 78 -17.48 -14.50 -22.08
CA SER A 78 -18.76 -15.23 -22.07
C SER A 78 -19.75 -14.76 -23.14
N MET A 79 -19.46 -13.65 -23.83
CA MET A 79 -20.23 -13.15 -24.95
C MET A 79 -19.74 -13.80 -26.25
N THR A 80 -19.84 -15.12 -26.32
CA THR A 80 -19.62 -15.85 -27.58
C THR A 80 -20.64 -15.33 -28.61
N PRO A 81 -20.22 -14.87 -29.79
CA PRO A 81 -21.17 -14.56 -30.85
C PRO A 81 -21.98 -15.82 -31.13
N ARG A 82 -23.30 -15.78 -30.90
CA ARG A 82 -24.19 -16.80 -31.46
C ARG A 82 -24.09 -16.63 -32.97
N THR A 83 -23.20 -17.40 -33.58
CA THR A 83 -23.10 -17.52 -35.03
C THR A 83 -24.43 -18.10 -35.48
N SER A 84 -25.38 -17.22 -35.78
CA SER A 84 -26.64 -17.62 -36.41
C SER A 84 -26.26 -18.19 -37.77
N MET A 85 -26.25 -19.52 -37.83
CA MET A 85 -26.05 -20.30 -39.03
C MET A 85 -27.18 -19.92 -40.00
N ARG A 86 -26.93 -18.91 -40.85
CA ARG A 86 -27.84 -18.50 -41.92
C ARG A 86 -27.80 -19.58 -42.98
N ARG A 87 -28.68 -20.57 -42.83
CA ARG A 87 -29.03 -21.56 -43.84
C ARG A 87 -29.32 -20.79 -45.14
N ARG A 88 -28.50 -21.02 -46.17
CA ARG A 88 -28.82 -20.60 -47.54
C ARG A 88 -29.57 -21.77 -48.15
N ASP A 89 -30.85 -21.53 -48.44
CA ASP A 89 -31.64 -22.38 -49.33
C ASP A 89 -31.26 -22.10 -50.78
#